data_AF-A0A7C2LJQ3-F1
#
_entry.id   AF-A0A7C2LJQ3-F1
#
_cell.length_a   1.000
_cell.length_b   1.000
_cell.length_c   1.000
_cell.angle_alpha   90.00
_cell.angle_beta   90.00
_cell.angle_gamma   90.00
#
_symmetry.space_group_name_H-M   'P 1'
#
loop_
_entity.id
_entity.type
_entity.pdbx_description
1 polymer ?
#
loop_
_entity_poly.entity_id
_entity_poly.type
_entity_poly.pdbx_seq_one_letter_code
_entity_poly.pdbx_strand_id
1 'polypeptide(L)'
;MYIEIFFLFLCFAFIHSLTASRSFKNSLITRLEITPETYRLGYNLLSIISFLPFSLYWLTHRAESEVIVTFEGFAIVLIFILKFSGLSILLAAFVQSGIGSFLGLKKSSSKLYKEGLYGILTYSHD
;
A
#
# COMPACT_ATOMS: atom_id res chain seq x y z
N MET A 1 21.63 0.90 11.14
CA MET A 1 20.48 1.53 10.45
C MET A 1 19.88 0.68 9.33
N TYR A 2 20.64 0.30 8.28
CA TYR A 2 20.04 -0.37 7.09
C TYR A 2 19.47 -1.76 7.39
N ILE A 3 20.13 -2.53 8.26
CA ILE A 3 19.68 -3.88 8.65
C ILE A 3 18.36 -3.78 9.42
N GLU A 4 18.27 -2.82 10.35
CA GLU A 4 17.10 -2.55 11.17
C GLU A 4 15.93 -2.08 10.29
N ILE A 5 16.18 -1.15 9.36
CA ILE A 5 15.20 -0.72 8.35
C ILE A 5 14.71 -1.91 7.53
N PHE A 6 15.62 -2.78 7.08
CA PHE A 6 15.28 -3.98 6.32
C PHE A 6 14.36 -4.91 7.12
N PHE A 7 14.69 -5.19 8.38
CA PHE A 7 13.85 -6.04 9.23
C PHE A 7 12.50 -5.41 9.56
N LEU A 8 12.46 -4.11 9.86
CA LEU A 8 11.19 -3.39 10.08
C LEU A 8 10.31 -3.42 8.84
N PHE A 9 10.90 -3.22 7.66
CA PHE A 9 10.19 -3.32 6.39
C PHE A 9 9.72 -4.76 6.12
N LEU A 10 10.56 -5.76 6.39
CA LEU A 10 10.23 -7.16 6.21
C LEU A 10 9.07 -7.59 7.11
N CYS A 11 9.06 -7.16 8.37
CA CYS A 11 7.95 -7.39 9.30
C CYS A 11 6.65 -6.76 8.77
N PHE A 12 6.70 -5.50 8.32
CA PHE A 12 5.56 -4.84 7.69
C PHE A 12 5.07 -5.63 6.46
N ALA A 13 5.98 -5.94 5.53
CA ALA A 13 5.66 -6.65 4.29
C ALA A 13 5.04 -8.02 4.58
N PHE A 14 5.59 -8.76 5.55
CA PHE A 14 5.04 -10.04 5.97
C PHE A 14 3.61 -9.92 6.50
N ILE A 15 3.37 -9.01 7.44
CA ILE A 15 2.03 -8.77 8.00
C ILE A 15 1.06 -8.34 6.91
N HIS A 16 1.47 -7.40 6.06
CA HIS A 16 0.65 -6.86 4.99
C HIS A 16 0.30 -7.93 3.94
N SER A 17 1.28 -8.70 3.46
CA SER A 17 1.04 -9.77 2.50
C SER A 17 0.19 -10.91 3.07
N LEU A 18 0.44 -11.30 4.33
CA LEU A 18 -0.37 -12.32 5.01
C LEU A 18 -1.84 -11.87 5.10
N THR A 19 -2.06 -10.64 5.56
CA THR A 19 -3.40 -10.07 5.76
C THR A 19 -4.08 -9.66 4.45
N ALA A 20 -3.34 -9.43 3.38
CA ALA A 20 -3.90 -9.24 2.04
C ALA A 20 -4.32 -10.55 1.38
N SER A 21 -3.82 -11.71 1.85
CA SER A 21 -4.08 -13.00 1.23
C SER A 21 -5.56 -13.41 1.30
N ARG A 22 -6.05 -14.05 0.23
CA ARG A 22 -7.46 -14.53 0.17
C ARG A 22 -7.78 -15.52 1.28
N SER A 23 -6.85 -16.43 1.59
CA SER A 23 -7.04 -17.48 2.60
C SER A 23 -7.19 -16.88 4.01
N PHE A 24 -6.26 -16.00 4.40
CA PHE A 24 -6.30 -15.35 5.71
C PHE A 24 -7.55 -14.46 5.86
N LYS A 25 -7.86 -13.66 4.83
CA LYS A 25 -9.07 -12.84 4.79
C LYS A 25 -10.33 -13.65 5.00
N ASN A 26 -10.53 -14.71 4.21
CA ASN A 26 -11.73 -15.51 4.27
C ASN A 26 -11.83 -16.23 5.62
N SER A 27 -10.71 -16.75 6.15
CA SER A 27 -10.69 -17.37 7.47
C SER A 27 -11.10 -16.40 8.59
N LEU A 28 -10.62 -15.15 8.57
CA LEU A 28 -10.97 -14.15 9.59
C LEU A 28 -12.41 -13.69 9.49
N ILE A 29 -12.89 -13.43 8.27
CA ILE A 29 -14.28 -13.06 8.00
C ILE A 29 -15.23 -14.13 8.55
N THR A 30 -14.96 -15.41 8.26
CA THR A 30 -15.81 -16.52 8.74
C THR A 30 -15.69 -16.74 10.25
N ARG A 31 -14.49 -16.68 10.84
CA ARG A 31 -14.30 -16.96 12.27
C ARG A 31 -14.80 -15.86 13.20
N LEU A 32 -14.73 -14.61 12.77
CA LEU A 32 -15.16 -13.45 13.57
C LEU A 32 -16.54 -12.92 13.16
N GLU A 33 -17.17 -13.54 12.16
CA GLU A 33 -18.50 -13.15 11.63
C GLU A 33 -18.56 -11.66 11.22
N ILE A 34 -17.45 -11.11 10.74
CA ILE A 34 -17.34 -9.70 10.33
C ILE A 34 -17.64 -9.54 8.84
N THR A 35 -18.08 -8.34 8.44
CA THR A 35 -18.28 -8.03 7.02
C THR A 35 -16.95 -7.85 6.27
N PRO A 36 -16.90 -8.06 4.95
CA PRO A 36 -15.72 -7.76 4.13
C PRO A 36 -15.26 -6.31 4.24
N GLU A 37 -16.20 -5.37 4.41
CA GLU A 37 -15.92 -3.95 4.64
C GLU A 37 -15.21 -3.72 5.98
N THR A 38 -15.72 -4.31 7.06
CA THR A 38 -15.11 -4.27 8.39
C THR A 38 -13.70 -4.87 8.37
N TYR A 39 -13.52 -6.01 7.68
CA TYR A 39 -12.21 -6.60 7.47
C TYR A 39 -11.25 -5.63 6.77
N ARG A 40 -11.69 -5.03 5.66
CA ARG A 40 -10.86 -4.11 4.86
C ARG A 40 -10.45 -2.88 5.66
N LEU A 41 -11.34 -2.34 6.49
CA LEU A 41 -11.02 -1.23 7.39
C LEU A 41 -9.96 -1.63 8.41
N GLY A 42 -10.15 -2.77 9.10
CA GLY A 42 -9.20 -3.28 10.07
C GLY A 42 -7.83 -3.59 9.45
N TYR A 43 -7.83 -4.21 8.27
CA TYR A 43 -6.63 -4.49 7.48
C TYR A 43 -5.86 -3.21 7.11
N ASN A 44 -6.55 -2.17 6.64
CA ASN A 44 -5.91 -0.91 6.27
C ASN A 44 -5.32 -0.23 7.52
N LEU A 45 -6.04 -0.22 8.64
CA LEU A 45 -5.52 0.30 9.91
C LEU A 45 -4.29 -0.46 10.39
N LEU A 46 -4.34 -1.80 10.36
CA LEU A 46 -3.21 -2.66 10.71
C LEU A 46 -2.02 -2.43 9.79
N SER A 47 -2.25 -2.20 8.49
CA SER A 47 -1.19 -1.88 7.53
C SER A 47 -0.51 -0.55 7.86
N ILE A 48 -1.28 0.49 8.21
CA ILE A 48 -0.71 1.79 8.64
C ILE A 48 0.09 1.62 9.92
N ILE A 49 -0.47 0.93 10.93
CA ILE A 49 0.19 0.72 12.23
C ILE A 49 1.46 -0.10 12.06
N SER A 50 1.45 -1.16 11.25
CA SER A 50 2.64 -2.00 11.01
C SER A 50 3.70 -1.32 10.14
N PHE A 51 3.31 -0.37 9.28
CA PHE A 51 4.26 0.44 8.50
C PHE A 51 4.90 1.57 9.31
N LEU A 52 4.25 2.00 10.40
CA LEU A 52 4.66 3.17 11.18
C LEU A 52 6.06 3.00 11.82
N PRO A 53 6.43 1.86 12.45
CA PRO A 53 7.78 1.67 13.00
C PRO A 53 8.90 1.86 11.97
N PHE A 54 8.74 1.28 10.77
CA PHE A 54 9.67 1.47 9.66
C PHE A 54 9.80 2.94 9.29
N SER A 55 8.66 3.63 9.11
CA SER A 55 8.63 5.03 8.68
C SER A 55 9.25 5.96 9.72
N LEU A 56 8.89 5.80 10.99
CA LEU A 56 9.41 6.61 12.08
C LEU A 56 10.91 6.38 12.26
N TYR A 57 11.35 5.13 12.28
CA TYR A 57 12.78 4.80 12.41
C TYR A 57 13.60 5.41 11.27
N TRP A 58 13.12 5.29 10.03
CA TRP A 58 13.78 5.91 8.88
C TRP A 58 13.81 7.44 9.00
N LEU A 59 12.68 8.09 9.32
CA LEU A 59 12.61 9.55 9.42
C LEU A 59 13.54 10.12 10.49
N THR A 60 13.70 9.44 11.63
CA THR A 60 14.54 9.93 12.73
C THR A 60 16.01 9.61 12.56
N HIS A 61 16.39 8.54 11.84
CA HIS A 61 17.79 8.11 11.72
C HIS A 61 18.41 8.35 10.34
N ARG A 62 17.64 8.75 9.32
CA ARG A 62 18.15 9.00 7.95
C ARG A 62 19.28 10.03 7.85
N ALA A 63 19.40 10.93 8.83
CA ALA A 63 20.46 11.94 8.85
C ALA A 63 21.79 11.37 9.36
N GLU A 64 21.75 10.26 10.10
CA GLU A 64 22.91 9.60 10.69
C GLU A 64 23.56 8.62 9.71
N SER A 65 22.90 8.31 8.60
CA SER A 65 23.41 7.39 7.60
C SER A 65 24.28 8.06 6.57
N GLU A 66 25.40 7.42 6.25
CA GLU A 66 26.24 7.83 5.12
C GLU A 66 25.44 7.83 3.82
N VAL A 67 25.68 8.84 2.99
CA VAL A 67 25.03 8.92 1.67
C VAL A 67 25.67 7.86 0.77
N ILE A 68 24.93 6.78 0.48
CA ILE A 68 25.42 5.69 -0.38
C ILE A 68 25.41 6.09 -1.85
N VAL A 69 24.41 6.88 -2.28
CA VAL A 69 24.24 7.30 -3.68
C VAL A 69 23.72 8.73 -3.74
N THR A 70 24.37 9.56 -4.56
CA THR A 70 23.86 10.87 -4.98
C THR A 70 23.42 10.81 -6.43
N PHE A 71 22.36 11.55 -6.76
CA PHE A 71 21.87 11.69 -8.12
C PHE A 71 21.96 13.16 -8.51
N GLU A 72 22.65 13.44 -9.62
CA GLU A 72 22.90 14.80 -10.10
C GLU A 72 22.41 14.98 -11.55
N GLY A 73 22.28 16.24 -11.97
CA GLY A 73 21.90 16.61 -13.34
C GLY A 73 20.55 16.01 -13.75
N PHE A 74 20.50 15.38 -14.91
CA PHE A 74 19.25 14.85 -15.48
C PHE A 74 18.61 13.73 -14.64
N ALA A 75 19.40 12.99 -13.85
CA ALA A 75 18.88 11.91 -13.01
C ALA A 75 17.89 12.42 -11.96
N ILE A 76 18.07 13.64 -11.46
CA ILE A 76 17.14 14.23 -10.48
C ILE A 76 15.75 14.47 -11.10
N VAL A 77 15.72 14.88 -12.37
CA VAL A 77 14.47 15.12 -13.11
C VAL A 77 13.72 13.81 -13.30
N LEU A 78 14.42 12.73 -13.66
CA LEU A 78 13.83 11.40 -13.78
C LEU A 78 13.23 10.91 -12.45
N ILE A 79 13.93 11.14 -11.33
CA ILE A 79 13.42 10.81 -9.99
C ILE A 79 12.13 11.59 -9.69
N PHE A 80 12.07 12.87 -10.03
CA PHE A 80 10.84 13.65 -9.85
C PHE A 80 9.71 13.13 -10.73
N ILE A 81 9.96 12.85 -12.01
CA ILE A 81 8.96 12.26 -12.91
C ILE A 81 8.42 10.95 -12.31
N LEU A 82 9.28 10.08 -11.80
CA LEU A 82 8.87 8.82 -11.18
C LEU A 82 8.02 9.03 -9.91
N LYS A 83 8.38 10.00 -9.06
CA LYS A 83 7.58 10.34 -7.88
C LYS A 83 6.21 10.90 -8.25
N PHE A 84 6.16 11.81 -9.21
CA PHE A 84 4.91 12.41 -9.68
C PHE A 84 4.01 11.40 -10.39
N SER A 85 4.57 10.48 -11.17
CA SER A 85 3.77 9.42 -11.82
C SER A 85 3.17 8.47 -10.78
N GLY A 86 3.96 8.04 -9.79
CA GLY A 86 3.47 7.21 -8.69
C GLY A 86 2.34 7.90 -7.91
N LEU A 87 2.51 9.18 -7.57
CA LEU A 87 1.48 9.96 -6.89
C LEU A 87 0.21 10.12 -7.75
N SER A 88 0.38 10.37 -9.05
CA SER A 88 -0.76 10.55 -9.97
C SER A 88 -1.56 9.25 -10.11
N ILE A 89 -0.90 8.10 -10.21
CA ILE A 89 -1.56 6.79 -10.25
C ILE A 89 -2.34 6.54 -8.96
N LEU A 90 -1.74 6.82 -7.80
CA LEU A 90 -2.40 6.66 -6.50
C LEU A 90 -3.67 7.53 -6.41
N LEU A 91 -3.56 8.81 -6.77
CA LEU A 91 -4.70 9.74 -6.74
C LEU A 91 -5.80 9.31 -7.71
N ALA A 92 -5.43 8.92 -8.94
CA ALA A 92 -6.39 8.45 -9.93
C ALA A 92 -7.09 7.15 -9.47
N ALA A 93 -6.38 6.23 -8.82
CA ALA A 93 -6.98 5.05 -8.21
C ALA A 93 -8.01 5.44 -7.13
N PHE A 94 -7.71 6.41 -6.27
CA PHE A 94 -8.65 6.90 -5.25
C PHE A 94 -9.86 7.62 -5.84
N VAL A 95 -9.69 8.39 -6.91
CA VAL A 95 -10.81 9.02 -7.63
C VAL A 95 -11.71 7.94 -8.24
N GLN A 96 -11.11 6.91 -8.83
CA GLN A 96 -11.85 5.85 -9.53
C GLN A 96 -12.60 4.91 -8.57
N SER A 97 -11.96 4.45 -7.49
CA SER A 97 -12.60 3.53 -6.53
C SER A 97 -13.38 4.26 -5.44
N GLY A 98 -13.08 5.54 -5.20
CA GLY A 98 -13.52 6.30 -4.04
C GLY A 98 -12.76 5.91 -2.76
N ILE A 99 -12.25 6.90 -2.02
CA ILE A 99 -11.46 6.66 -0.81
C ILE A 99 -12.24 5.91 0.28
N GLY A 100 -13.53 6.21 0.45
CA GLY A 100 -14.38 5.53 1.42
C GLY A 100 -14.61 4.06 1.08
N SER A 101 -14.76 3.75 -0.20
CA SER A 101 -14.81 2.36 -0.66
C SER A 101 -13.45 1.70 -0.47
N PHE A 102 -12.34 2.35 -0.82
CA PHE A 102 -10.99 1.80 -0.59
C PHE A 102 -10.73 1.46 0.89
N LEU A 103 -11.12 2.35 1.80
CA LEU A 103 -10.93 2.18 3.24
C LEU A 103 -11.87 1.15 3.87
N GLY A 104 -12.98 0.78 3.23
CA GLY A 104 -14.01 -0.06 3.87
C GLY A 104 -15.10 0.71 4.60
N LEU A 105 -15.17 2.03 4.46
CA LEU A 105 -16.20 2.88 5.07
C LEU A 105 -17.52 2.88 4.31
N LYS A 106 -17.51 2.44 3.04
CA LYS A 106 -18.70 2.26 2.21
C LYS A 106 -18.69 0.86 1.60
N LYS A 107 -19.88 0.28 1.43
CA LYS A 107 -20.05 -0.96 0.65
C LYS A 107 -19.45 -0.75 -0.73
N SER A 108 -18.59 -1.67 -1.13
CA SER A 108 -18.05 -1.64 -2.49
C SER A 108 -19.18 -1.96 -3.46
N SER A 109 -19.43 -1.12 -4.46
CA SER A 109 -20.32 -1.54 -5.54
C SER A 109 -19.66 -2.73 -6.24
N SER A 110 -20.43 -3.78 -6.53
CA SER A 110 -19.94 -4.97 -7.24
C SER A 110 -19.59 -4.71 -8.71
N LYS A 111 -19.63 -3.46 -9.18
CA LYS A 111 -19.18 -3.11 -10.53
C LYS A 111 -17.69 -3.37 -10.64
N LEU A 112 -17.35 -4.31 -11.50
CA LEU A 112 -15.98 -4.50 -11.96
C LEU A 112 -15.56 -3.22 -12.72
N TYR A 113 -14.55 -2.52 -12.24
CA TYR A 113 -13.99 -1.37 -12.95
C TYR A 113 -13.14 -1.89 -14.12
N LYS A 114 -13.74 -1.98 -15.31
CA LYS A 114 -13.05 -2.40 -16.55
C LYS A 114 -12.47 -1.24 -17.36
N GLU A 115 -12.67 -0.01 -16.90
CA GLU A 115 -12.26 1.21 -17.59
C GLU A 115 -11.17 1.93 -16.78
N GLY A 116 -10.55 2.98 -17.34
CA GLY A 116 -9.52 3.77 -16.66
C GLY A 116 -8.27 2.97 -16.30
N LEU A 117 -7.64 3.27 -15.15
CA LEU A 117 -6.40 2.60 -14.73
C LEU A 117 -6.57 1.10 -14.51
N TYR A 118 -7.71 0.67 -13.97
CA TYR A 118 -8.01 -0.75 -13.77
C TYR A 118 -8.21 -1.49 -15.10
N GLY A 119 -8.69 -0.83 -16.16
CA GLY A 119 -8.78 -1.45 -17.50
C GLY A 119 -7.41 -1.72 -18.15
N ILE A 120 -6.39 -0.93 -17.80
CA ILE A 120 -5.03 -1.06 -18.36
C ILE A 120 -4.21 -2.10 -17.59
N LEU A 121 -4.37 -2.15 -16.27
CA LEU A 121 -3.51 -2.94 -15.37
C LEU A 121 -4.09 -4.32 -15.02
N THR A 122 -5.39 -4.54 -15.23
CA THR A 122 -6.02 -5.83 -14.90
C THR A 122 -5.93 -6.76 -16.11
N TYR A 123 -4.95 -7.67 -16.12
CA TYR A 123 -5.02 -8.87 -16.96
C TYR A 123 -6.08 -9.81 -16.35
N SER A 124 -7.15 -10.07 -17.10
CA SER A 124 -8.09 -11.15 -16.79
C SER A 124 -7.35 -12.48 -16.97
N HIS A 125 -6.82 -13.02 -15.87
CA HIS A 125 -6.64 -14.47 -15.80
C HIS A 125 -8.02 -15.06 -15.53
N ASP A 126 -8.66 -15.50 -16.60
CA ASP A 126 -9.71 -16.52 -16.56
C ASP A 126 -9.13 -17.84 -16.00
#